data_AF-A0A959I639-F1
#
_entry.id   AF-A0A959I639-F1
#
_cell.length_a   1.000
_cell.length_b   1.000
_cell.length_c   1.000
_cell.angle_alpha   90.00
_cell.angle_beta   90.00
_cell.angle_gamma   90.00
#
_symmetry.space_group_name_H-M   'P 1'
#
loop_
_entity.id
_entity.type
_entity.pdbx_description
1 polymer ?
#
loop_
_entity_poly.entity_id
_entity_poly.type
_entity_poly.pdbx_seq_one_letter_code
_entity_poly.pdbx_strand_id
1 'polypeptide(L)'
;MAKKLKLRGKDLLRLGYPEGKVIGLAINLMLENYRREDLGSVLGLLSSVLNEPEKYRNDPVLGRIVAELHPPQREPVDCLALEDRALDYPVYGSGGIEAGAHRQMEVAMRLPVAVAGALMADAHQGYGLPIGGVLATENAVIPYGVGVDIGCRMCLTLYDHPSTMLDEKREQLTRMLGAHTRFGQDEFDRPYDDPIFDRPEFDEIPIAKQLKQRARKQIGTSGSGNHFVEFGLVRLVDPGNELGLPAGEYLALLSHSGSRG
;
A
#
# COMPACT_ATOMS: atom_id res chain seq x y z
N MET A 1 -15.07 30.71 -33.87
CA MET A 1 -14.63 29.64 -32.95
C MET A 1 -14.89 30.10 -31.53
N ALA A 2 -15.62 29.34 -30.71
CA ALA A 2 -15.88 29.72 -29.31
C ALA A 2 -14.55 29.76 -28.54
N LYS A 3 -14.34 30.82 -27.74
CA LYS A 3 -13.10 31.03 -26.97
C LYS A 3 -13.02 29.94 -25.90
N LYS A 4 -11.97 29.10 -25.95
CA LYS A 4 -11.76 28.04 -24.96
C LYS A 4 -11.58 28.67 -23.57
N LEU A 5 -12.34 28.19 -22.58
CA LEU A 5 -12.20 28.59 -21.17
C LEU A 5 -10.74 28.40 -20.70
N LYS A 6 -10.14 29.45 -20.14
CA LYS A 6 -8.75 29.48 -19.64
C LYS A 6 -8.72 29.72 -18.13
N LEU A 7 -9.19 28.75 -17.36
CA LEU A 7 -9.14 28.77 -15.90
C LEU A 7 -7.82 28.17 -15.40
N ARG A 8 -7.15 28.81 -14.43
CA ARG A 8 -5.87 28.37 -13.86
C ARG A 8 -5.95 28.27 -12.34
N GLY A 9 -5.09 27.45 -11.73
CA GLY A 9 -5.04 27.32 -10.26
C GLY A 9 -4.80 28.64 -9.53
N LYS A 10 -3.97 29.53 -10.10
CA LYS A 10 -3.74 30.89 -9.55
C LYS A 10 -5.01 31.73 -9.45
N ASP A 11 -6.01 31.49 -10.31
CA ASP A 11 -7.28 32.21 -10.27
C ASP A 11 -8.10 31.76 -9.06
N LEU A 12 -8.14 30.45 -8.76
CA LEU A 12 -8.84 29.89 -7.60
C LEU A 12 -8.17 30.28 -6.28
N LEU A 13 -6.83 30.31 -6.25
CA LEU A 13 -6.08 30.80 -5.09
C LEU A 13 -6.43 32.26 -4.77
N ARG A 14 -6.60 33.11 -5.80
CA ARG A 14 -7.04 34.51 -5.61
C ARG A 14 -8.47 34.62 -5.12
N LEU A 15 -9.33 33.65 -5.46
CA LEU A 15 -10.70 33.58 -4.94
C LEU A 15 -10.75 33.12 -3.48
N GLY A 16 -9.68 32.52 -2.95
CA GLY A 16 -9.62 32.02 -1.57
C GLY A 16 -9.81 30.51 -1.44
N TYR A 17 -9.72 29.74 -2.52
CA TYR A 17 -9.70 28.28 -2.42
C TYR A 17 -8.42 27.81 -1.72
N PRO A 18 -8.50 26.80 -0.83
CA PRO A 18 -7.32 26.27 -0.16
C PRO A 18 -6.42 25.53 -1.16
N GLU A 19 -5.12 25.59 -0.93
CA GLU A 19 -4.16 24.77 -1.68
C GLU A 19 -4.46 23.28 -1.46
N GLY A 20 -4.60 22.52 -2.55
CA GLY A 20 -4.86 21.08 -2.46
C GLY A 20 -5.69 20.54 -3.62
N LYS A 21 -6.28 19.35 -3.38
CA LYS A 21 -7.04 18.57 -4.37
C LYS A 21 -8.23 19.34 -4.95
N VAL A 22 -8.86 20.20 -4.14
CA VAL A 22 -10.03 21.00 -4.54
C VAL A 22 -9.79 21.89 -5.75
N ILE A 23 -8.57 22.43 -5.92
CA ILE A 23 -8.23 23.29 -7.05
C ILE A 23 -8.27 22.51 -8.36
N GLY A 24 -7.64 21.34 -8.38
CA GLY A 24 -7.65 20.46 -9.56
C GLY A 24 -9.05 19.97 -9.87
N LEU A 25 -9.82 19.57 -8.85
CA LEU A 25 -11.20 19.14 -8.99
C LEU A 25 -12.07 20.23 -9.61
N ALA A 26 -12.03 21.44 -9.06
CA ALA A 26 -12.82 22.57 -9.55
C ALA A 26 -12.45 22.95 -10.99
N ILE A 27 -11.16 22.99 -11.34
CA ILE A 27 -10.72 23.26 -12.71
C ILE A 27 -11.27 22.21 -13.69
N ASN A 28 -11.14 20.91 -13.35
CA ASN A 28 -11.60 19.84 -14.22
C ASN A 28 -13.12 19.90 -14.41
N LEU A 29 -13.89 20.07 -13.33
CA LEU A 29 -15.35 20.18 -13.40
C LEU A 29 -15.81 21.39 -14.24
N MET A 30 -15.11 22.52 -14.12
CA MET A 30 -15.41 23.71 -14.94
C MET A 30 -15.08 23.49 -16.42
N LEU A 31 -13.95 22.85 -16.73
CA LEU A 31 -13.56 22.55 -18.11
C LEU A 31 -14.45 21.48 -18.75
N GLU A 32 -15.04 20.58 -17.97
CA GLU A 32 -15.97 19.55 -18.45
C GLU A 32 -17.37 20.14 -18.69
N ASN A 33 -17.91 20.88 -17.72
CA ASN A 33 -19.33 21.25 -17.69
C ASN A 33 -19.61 22.69 -18.14
N TYR A 34 -18.63 23.60 -18.01
CA TYR A 34 -18.79 25.04 -18.26
C TYR A 34 -17.84 25.58 -19.34
N ARG A 35 -17.34 24.71 -20.23
CA ARG A 35 -16.32 25.06 -21.26
C ARG A 35 -16.69 26.19 -22.22
N ARG A 36 -17.99 26.52 -22.34
CA ARG A 36 -18.52 27.55 -23.24
C ARG A 36 -18.73 28.89 -22.54
N GLU A 37 -18.66 28.91 -21.22
CA GLU A 37 -18.81 30.13 -20.41
C GLU A 37 -17.52 30.97 -20.48
N ASP A 38 -17.67 32.28 -20.28
CA ASP A 38 -16.52 33.16 -20.14
C ASP A 38 -15.87 33.05 -18.76
N LEU A 39 -14.61 33.46 -18.67
CA LEU A 39 -13.82 33.33 -17.45
C LEU A 39 -14.43 34.12 -16.27
N GLY A 40 -15.04 35.29 -16.52
CA GLY A 40 -15.66 36.09 -15.46
C GLY A 40 -16.85 35.38 -14.84
N SER A 41 -17.72 34.81 -15.68
CA SER A 41 -18.88 34.02 -15.23
C SER A 41 -18.47 32.80 -14.43
N VAL A 42 -17.44 32.07 -14.87
CA VAL A 42 -16.91 30.90 -14.15
C VAL A 42 -16.29 31.29 -12.80
N LEU A 43 -15.52 32.38 -12.76
CA LEU A 43 -14.95 32.85 -11.49
C LEU A 43 -16.02 33.37 -10.53
N GLY A 44 -17.08 34.01 -11.04
CA GLY A 44 -18.24 34.40 -10.26
C GLY A 44 -18.96 33.20 -9.66
N LEU A 45 -19.17 32.15 -10.45
CA LEU A 45 -19.77 30.90 -9.97
C LEU A 45 -18.92 30.23 -8.90
N LEU A 46 -17.60 30.07 -9.14
CA LEU A 46 -16.68 29.49 -8.16
C LEU A 46 -16.57 30.32 -6.87
N SER A 47 -16.68 31.64 -6.97
CA SER A 47 -16.76 32.54 -5.83
C SER A 47 -18.05 32.33 -5.03
N SER A 48 -19.21 32.18 -5.69
CA SER A 48 -20.47 31.87 -5.01
C SER A 48 -20.45 30.47 -4.38
N VAL A 49 -19.82 29.48 -5.01
CA VAL A 49 -19.61 28.15 -4.39
C VAL A 49 -18.79 28.24 -3.10
N LEU A 50 -17.76 29.10 -3.06
CA LEU A 50 -16.92 29.29 -1.88
C LEU A 50 -17.65 30.04 -0.75
N ASN A 51 -18.43 31.05 -1.11
CA ASN A 51 -19.09 31.95 -0.13
C ASN A 51 -20.48 31.44 0.32
N GLU A 52 -21.17 30.66 -0.51
CA GLU A 52 -22.52 30.16 -0.29
C GLU A 52 -22.60 28.63 -0.55
N PRO A 53 -21.78 27.79 0.11
CA PRO A 53 -21.66 26.37 -0.20
C PRO A 53 -22.97 25.59 -0.07
N GLU A 54 -23.85 25.98 0.86
CA GLU A 54 -25.15 25.33 1.09
C GLU A 54 -26.06 25.34 -0.13
N LYS A 55 -26.00 26.39 -0.95
CA LYS A 55 -26.80 26.52 -2.18
C LYS A 55 -26.44 25.45 -3.21
N TYR A 56 -25.20 24.99 -3.18
CA TYR A 56 -24.62 24.07 -4.15
C TYR A 56 -24.43 22.66 -3.59
N ARG A 57 -24.72 22.42 -2.31
CA ARG A 57 -24.52 21.14 -1.62
C ARG A 57 -25.12 19.96 -2.38
N ASN A 58 -26.32 20.14 -2.95
CA ASN A 58 -27.04 19.11 -3.69
C ASN A 58 -26.91 19.24 -5.21
N ASP A 59 -26.08 20.16 -5.70
CA ASP A 59 -25.83 20.33 -7.13
C ASP A 59 -25.01 19.13 -7.67
N PRO A 60 -25.41 18.50 -8.79
CA PRO A 60 -24.75 17.30 -9.29
C PRO A 60 -23.30 17.52 -9.73
N VAL A 61 -22.90 18.76 -10.04
CA VAL A 61 -21.54 19.11 -10.47
C VAL A 61 -20.82 19.87 -9.35
N LEU A 62 -21.40 20.98 -8.91
CA LEU A 62 -20.79 21.91 -7.96
C LEU A 62 -20.79 21.36 -6.53
N GLY A 63 -21.73 20.48 -6.17
CA GLY A 63 -21.77 19.81 -4.87
C GLY A 63 -20.53 18.98 -4.58
N ARG A 64 -19.84 18.50 -5.63
CA ARG A 64 -18.54 17.82 -5.50
C ARG A 64 -17.42 18.76 -5.03
N ILE A 65 -17.45 20.02 -5.48
CA ILE A 65 -16.51 21.05 -5.04
C ILE A 65 -16.80 21.41 -3.59
N VAL A 66 -18.08 21.58 -3.24
CA VAL A 66 -18.53 21.84 -1.85
C VAL A 66 -18.10 20.72 -0.91
N ALA A 67 -18.28 19.45 -1.30
CA ALA A 67 -17.89 18.29 -0.51
C ALA A 67 -16.37 18.22 -0.27
N GLU A 68 -15.56 18.68 -1.21
CA GLU A 68 -14.10 18.72 -1.04
C GLU A 68 -13.65 19.96 -0.23
N LEU A 69 -14.34 21.10 -0.34
CA LEU A 69 -14.10 22.29 0.50
C LEU A 69 -14.49 22.06 1.96
N HIS A 70 -15.57 21.30 2.17
CA HIS A 70 -16.11 20.94 3.46
C HIS A 70 -16.23 19.42 3.53
N PRO A 71 -15.08 18.71 3.63
CA PRO A 71 -15.13 17.27 3.84
C PRO A 71 -16.03 17.02 5.05
N PRO A 72 -16.91 16.00 4.99
CA PRO A 72 -17.75 15.68 6.13
C PRO A 72 -16.85 15.58 7.36
N GLN A 73 -17.17 16.35 8.41
CA GLN A 73 -16.49 16.19 9.68
C GLN A 73 -16.64 14.71 10.02
N ARG A 74 -15.52 13.99 10.08
CA ARG A 74 -15.53 12.63 10.60
C ARG A 74 -16.08 12.78 12.00
N GLU A 75 -17.24 12.20 12.25
CA GLU A 75 -17.73 12.08 13.62
C GLU A 75 -16.57 11.51 14.45
N PRO A 76 -16.32 12.03 15.66
CA PRO A 76 -15.35 11.42 16.53
C PRO A 76 -15.72 9.95 16.63
N VAL A 77 -14.86 9.11 16.07
CA VAL A 77 -15.03 7.67 16.16
C VAL A 77 -14.98 7.37 17.65
N ASP A 78 -15.98 6.66 18.18
CA ASP A 78 -15.93 6.15 19.55
C ASP A 78 -14.67 5.29 19.67
N CYS A 79 -13.61 5.90 20.19
CA CYS A 79 -12.35 5.23 20.43
C CYS A 79 -12.57 4.31 21.63
N LEU A 80 -12.30 3.02 21.44
CA LEU A 80 -12.28 2.08 22.55
C LEU A 80 -11.21 2.54 23.55
N ALA A 81 -11.60 2.68 24.81
CA ALA A 81 -10.64 2.94 25.88
C ALA A 81 -9.68 1.75 25.99
N LEU A 82 -8.41 2.04 26.23
CA LEU A 82 -7.42 1.01 26.53
C LEU A 82 -7.65 0.47 27.94
N GLU A 83 -7.42 -0.83 28.11
CA GLU A 83 -7.36 -1.45 29.43
C GLU A 83 -6.23 -0.82 30.27
N ASP A 84 -6.36 -0.84 31.60
CA ASP A 84 -5.37 -0.22 32.49
C ASP A 84 -4.01 -0.93 32.45
N ARG A 85 -3.99 -2.23 32.14
CA ARG A 85 -2.80 -3.08 32.11
C ARG A 85 -2.71 -3.83 30.79
N ALA A 86 -1.49 -3.95 30.27
CA ALA A 86 -1.22 -4.86 29.17
C ALA A 86 -1.35 -6.31 29.66
N LEU A 87 -1.88 -7.16 28.79
CA LEU A 87 -1.74 -8.61 28.95
C LEU A 87 -0.26 -9.00 28.87
N ASP A 88 0.15 -10.05 29.59
CA ASP A 88 1.51 -10.58 29.50
C ASP A 88 1.76 -11.22 28.12
N TYR A 89 3.00 -11.10 27.63
CA TYR A 89 3.43 -11.70 26.36
C TYR A 89 4.92 -12.06 26.38
N PRO A 90 5.33 -13.14 25.70
CA PRO A 90 6.74 -13.46 25.52
C PRO A 90 7.44 -12.43 24.62
N VAL A 91 8.68 -12.12 24.98
CA VAL A 91 9.60 -11.33 24.16
C VAL A 91 10.84 -12.17 23.86
N TYR A 92 11.08 -12.42 22.59
CA TYR A 92 12.26 -13.14 22.12
C TYR A 92 13.34 -12.12 21.78
N GLY A 93 14.58 -12.32 22.24
CA GLY A 93 15.70 -11.42 21.86
C GLY A 93 15.61 -10.00 22.42
N SER A 94 14.94 -9.79 23.57
CA SER A 94 14.66 -8.46 24.14
C SER A 94 15.83 -7.47 24.17
N GLY A 95 17.06 -7.93 24.38
CA GLY A 95 18.24 -7.06 24.42
C GLY A 95 18.56 -6.34 23.11
N GLY A 96 18.05 -6.82 21.97
CA GLY A 96 18.23 -6.19 20.66
C GLY A 96 17.05 -5.32 20.20
N ILE A 97 15.96 -5.27 20.97
CA ILE A 97 14.72 -4.61 20.56
C ILE A 97 14.69 -3.18 21.10
N GLU A 98 14.37 -2.23 20.21
CA GLU A 98 14.29 -0.83 20.59
C GLU A 98 13.06 -0.51 21.45
N ALA A 99 13.17 0.52 22.29
CA ALA A 99 12.09 0.92 23.19
C ALA A 99 10.79 1.34 22.46
N GLY A 100 10.90 1.79 21.20
CA GLY A 100 9.75 2.12 20.35
C GLY A 100 8.85 0.92 20.10
N ALA A 101 9.44 -0.22 19.74
CA ALA A 101 8.71 -1.47 19.50
C ALA A 101 8.04 -1.99 20.76
N HIS A 102 8.76 -1.95 21.89
CA HIS A 102 8.21 -2.32 23.20
C HIS A 102 6.98 -1.48 23.56
N ARG A 103 7.05 -0.15 23.39
CA ARG A 103 5.90 0.73 23.67
C ARG A 103 4.70 0.44 22.77
N GLN A 104 4.94 0.15 21.48
CA GLN A 104 3.86 -0.20 20.56
C GLN A 104 3.19 -1.51 20.95
N MET A 105 3.97 -2.54 21.31
CA MET A 105 3.43 -3.80 21.78
C MET A 105 2.65 -3.65 23.09
N GLU A 106 3.18 -2.86 24.03
CA GLU A 106 2.51 -2.54 25.29
C GLU A 106 1.13 -1.90 25.08
N VAL A 107 1.03 -0.95 24.15
CA VAL A 107 -0.25 -0.34 23.79
C VAL A 107 -1.18 -1.35 23.11
N ALA A 108 -0.66 -2.17 22.20
CA ALA A 108 -1.44 -3.17 21.49
C ALA A 108 -2.04 -4.22 22.45
N MET A 109 -1.28 -4.63 23.47
CA MET A 109 -1.71 -5.59 24.49
C MET A 109 -2.69 -5.01 25.53
N ARG A 110 -3.00 -3.71 25.44
CA ARG A 110 -4.06 -3.03 26.21
C ARG A 110 -5.33 -2.82 25.41
N LEU A 111 -5.38 -3.23 24.15
CA LEU A 111 -6.61 -3.16 23.36
C LEU A 111 -7.63 -4.14 23.97
N PRO A 112 -8.90 -3.75 24.17
CA PRO A 112 -9.92 -4.65 24.72
C PRO A 112 -10.17 -5.91 23.87
N VAL A 113 -9.77 -5.87 22.59
CA VAL A 113 -9.87 -6.99 21.65
C VAL A 113 -8.65 -7.92 21.68
N ALA A 114 -7.56 -7.55 22.36
CA ALA A 114 -6.35 -8.38 22.42
C ALA A 114 -6.57 -9.59 23.32
N VAL A 115 -6.17 -10.77 22.86
CA VAL A 115 -6.25 -12.03 23.65
C VAL A 115 -4.90 -12.65 23.93
N ALA A 116 -3.92 -12.44 23.06
CA ALA A 116 -2.55 -12.89 23.24
C ALA A 116 -1.62 -12.09 22.32
N GLY A 117 -0.33 -12.13 22.60
CA GLY A 117 0.66 -11.57 21.71
C GLY A 117 2.04 -12.16 21.93
N ALA A 118 2.97 -11.78 21.07
CA ALA A 118 4.39 -12.09 21.20
C ALA A 118 5.21 -11.04 20.45
N LEU A 119 6.42 -10.76 20.93
CA LEU A 119 7.35 -9.86 20.26
C LEU A 119 8.59 -10.63 19.82
N MET A 120 8.83 -10.67 18.51
CA MET A 120 9.90 -11.44 17.88
C MET A 120 11.26 -10.76 18.02
N ALA A 121 12.35 -11.51 17.84
CA ALA A 121 13.71 -11.05 18.06
C ALA A 121 14.20 -9.98 17.06
N ASP A 122 13.54 -9.86 15.92
CA ASP A 122 13.78 -8.86 14.88
C ASP A 122 12.87 -7.63 15.02
N ALA A 123 12.13 -7.53 16.13
CA ALA A 123 11.14 -6.50 16.29
C ALA A 123 11.73 -5.08 16.34
N HIS A 124 11.06 -4.17 15.65
CA HIS A 124 11.40 -2.75 15.59
C HIS A 124 10.15 -1.91 15.37
N GLN A 125 10.28 -0.61 15.56
CA GLN A 125 9.16 0.32 15.56
C GLN A 125 8.49 0.33 14.18
N GLY A 126 7.19 0.03 14.19
CA GLY A 126 6.32 0.02 13.01
C GLY A 126 5.30 1.15 13.03
N TYR A 127 4.15 0.91 12.40
CA TYR A 127 3.02 1.85 12.37
C TYR A 127 1.81 1.22 13.07
N GLY A 128 1.48 1.71 14.27
CA GLY A 128 0.44 1.13 15.13
C GLY A 128 0.97 -0.06 15.93
N LEU A 129 1.25 -1.18 15.26
CA LEU A 129 1.96 -2.33 15.85
C LEU A 129 3.44 -2.33 15.43
N PRO A 130 4.34 -2.93 16.25
CA PRO A 130 5.73 -3.10 15.85
C PRO A 130 5.85 -4.12 14.73
N ILE A 131 6.82 -3.92 13.84
CA ILE A 131 7.25 -5.00 12.94
C ILE A 131 7.86 -6.10 13.82
N GLY A 132 7.60 -7.37 13.49
CA GLY A 132 7.93 -8.51 14.37
C GLY A 132 6.98 -8.67 15.56
N GLY A 133 5.89 -7.91 15.64
CA GLY A 133 4.82 -8.12 16.61
C GLY A 133 3.80 -9.15 16.13
N VAL A 134 3.36 -10.03 17.03
CA VAL A 134 2.21 -10.91 16.84
C VAL A 134 1.13 -10.49 17.83
N LEU A 135 -0.07 -10.21 17.34
CA LEU A 135 -1.23 -9.88 18.18
C LEU A 135 -2.41 -10.75 17.74
N ALA A 136 -2.89 -11.59 18.64
CA ALA A 136 -4.15 -12.30 18.47
C ALA A 136 -5.28 -11.43 19.00
N THR A 137 -6.35 -11.31 18.22
CA THR A 137 -7.52 -10.50 18.55
C THR A 137 -8.79 -11.33 18.53
N GLU A 138 -9.71 -11.05 19.46
CA GLU A 138 -11.04 -11.64 19.49
C GLU A 138 -11.99 -10.83 18.61
N ASN A 139 -12.57 -11.49 17.61
CA ASN A 139 -13.63 -10.94 16.74
C ASN A 139 -13.33 -9.54 16.16
N ALA A 140 -12.05 -9.26 15.89
CA ALA A 140 -11.59 -7.98 15.37
C ALA A 140 -10.46 -8.18 14.38
N VAL A 141 -10.43 -7.33 13.35
CA VAL A 141 -9.30 -7.21 12.41
C VAL A 141 -8.73 -5.81 12.56
N ILE A 142 -7.41 -5.72 12.71
CA ILE A 142 -6.69 -4.44 12.79
C ILE A 142 -5.87 -4.31 11.49
N PRO A 143 -6.35 -3.58 10.47
CA PRO A 143 -5.66 -3.52 9.17
C PRO A 143 -4.21 -3.06 9.28
N TYR A 144 -3.94 -2.05 10.11
CA TYR A 144 -2.57 -1.58 10.36
C TYR A 144 -1.69 -2.60 11.09
N GLY A 145 -2.28 -3.56 11.80
CA GLY A 145 -1.56 -4.68 12.41
C GLY A 145 -1.12 -5.75 11.42
N VAL A 146 -1.72 -5.79 10.23
CA VAL A 146 -1.27 -6.67 9.13
C VAL A 146 -0.08 -6.05 8.38
N GLY A 147 -0.08 -4.72 8.26
CA GLY A 147 0.92 -3.96 7.51
C GLY A 147 0.38 -3.44 6.17
N VAL A 148 1.11 -2.49 5.58
CA VAL A 148 0.69 -1.80 4.35
C VAL A 148 0.99 -2.58 3.09
N ASP A 149 2.07 -3.38 3.08
CA ASP A 149 2.41 -4.28 1.97
C ASP A 149 1.85 -5.67 2.27
N ILE A 150 0.56 -5.82 1.98
CA ILE A 150 -0.22 -6.99 2.40
C ILE A 150 0.31 -8.23 1.69
N GLY A 151 0.69 -9.23 2.48
CA GLY A 151 1.23 -10.48 1.96
C GLY A 151 2.63 -10.36 1.38
N CYS A 152 3.39 -9.33 1.77
CA CYS A 152 4.85 -9.29 1.63
C CYS A 152 5.45 -10.56 2.24
N ARG A 153 6.16 -11.32 1.43
CA ARG A 153 6.65 -12.65 1.79
C ARG A 153 7.86 -13.05 0.97
N MET A 154 8.58 -14.05 1.46
CA MET A 154 9.63 -14.71 0.71
C MET A 154 9.11 -15.97 0.02
N CYS A 155 9.65 -16.26 -1.16
CA CYS A 155 9.46 -17.52 -1.87
C CYS A 155 10.83 -18.07 -2.27
N LEU A 156 11.09 -19.32 -1.88
CA LEU A 156 12.34 -20.02 -2.17
C LEU A 156 12.07 -21.14 -3.18
N THR A 157 12.73 -21.08 -4.32
CA THR A 157 12.68 -22.11 -5.36
C THR A 157 14.01 -22.84 -5.40
N LEU A 158 13.99 -24.17 -5.29
CA LEU A 158 15.16 -25.02 -5.48
C LEU A 158 15.17 -25.58 -6.90
N TYR A 159 16.33 -25.57 -7.55
CA TYR A 159 16.51 -26.12 -8.88
C TYR A 159 17.28 -27.43 -8.83
N ASP A 160 16.89 -28.37 -9.68
CA ASP A 160 17.68 -29.57 -9.98
C ASP A 160 18.82 -29.23 -10.96
N HIS A 161 19.72 -28.37 -10.48
CA HIS A 161 20.91 -27.92 -11.20
C HIS A 161 22.13 -27.94 -10.27
N PRO A 162 23.35 -28.18 -10.81
CA PRO A 162 24.57 -28.18 -10.01
C PRO A 162 24.77 -26.86 -9.27
N SER A 163 25.14 -26.93 -7.99
CA SER A 163 25.44 -25.74 -7.18
C SER A 163 26.57 -24.88 -7.76
N THR A 164 27.51 -25.48 -8.49
CA THR A 164 28.61 -24.77 -9.16
C THR A 164 28.13 -23.77 -10.20
N MET A 165 26.90 -23.92 -10.71
CA MET A 165 26.32 -22.99 -11.68
C MET A 165 26.23 -21.56 -11.15
N LEU A 166 26.09 -21.37 -9.84
CA LEU A 166 26.04 -20.03 -9.23
C LEU A 166 27.30 -19.22 -9.56
N ASP A 167 28.47 -19.86 -9.50
CA ASP A 167 29.74 -19.20 -9.78
C ASP A 167 30.13 -19.28 -11.26
N GLU A 168 29.97 -20.46 -11.89
CA GLU A 168 30.31 -20.66 -13.31
C GLU A 168 29.48 -19.80 -14.26
N LYS A 169 28.23 -19.49 -13.89
CA LYS A 169 27.27 -18.75 -14.73
C LYS A 169 26.77 -17.45 -14.10
N ARG A 170 27.52 -16.89 -13.15
CA ARG A 170 27.14 -15.67 -12.41
C ARG A 170 26.63 -14.54 -13.31
N GLU A 171 27.37 -14.22 -14.38
CA GLU A 171 26.98 -13.13 -15.29
C GLU A 171 25.66 -13.44 -16.04
N GLN A 172 25.44 -14.69 -16.42
CA GLN A 172 24.19 -15.11 -17.06
C GLN A 172 23.02 -15.02 -16.08
N LEU A 173 23.20 -15.50 -14.85
CA LEU A 173 22.17 -15.45 -13.81
C LEU A 173 21.80 -14.00 -13.46
N THR A 174 22.79 -13.11 -13.31
CA THR A 174 22.55 -11.68 -13.09
C THR A 174 21.79 -11.05 -14.25
N ARG A 175 22.16 -11.37 -15.50
CA ARG A 175 21.42 -10.89 -16.68
C ARG A 175 19.99 -11.42 -16.72
N MET A 176 19.76 -12.67 -16.33
CA MET A 176 18.42 -13.25 -16.23
C MET A 176 17.54 -12.49 -15.22
N LEU A 177 18.09 -12.15 -14.05
CA LEU A 177 17.36 -11.32 -13.09
C LEU A 177 16.96 -9.98 -13.73
N GLY A 178 17.91 -9.23 -14.29
CA GLY A 178 17.61 -7.93 -14.91
C GLY A 178 16.61 -8.02 -16.08
N ALA A 179 16.64 -9.11 -16.86
CA ALA A 179 15.71 -9.32 -17.96
C ALA A 179 14.29 -9.67 -17.48
N HIS A 180 14.17 -10.50 -16.45
CA HIS A 180 12.92 -11.14 -16.04
C HIS A 180 12.31 -10.60 -14.75
N THR A 181 12.93 -9.61 -14.10
CA THR A 181 12.32 -8.86 -13.00
C THR A 181 12.38 -7.35 -13.25
N ARG A 182 11.56 -6.60 -12.52
CA ARG A 182 11.52 -5.13 -12.51
C ARG A 182 11.55 -4.64 -11.08
N PHE A 183 12.40 -3.66 -10.81
CA PHE A 183 12.60 -3.09 -9.48
C PHE A 183 12.12 -1.64 -9.46
N GLY A 184 11.99 -1.07 -8.27
CA GLY A 184 11.56 0.31 -8.12
C GLY A 184 10.10 0.52 -8.53
N GLN A 185 9.91 1.49 -9.43
CA GLN A 185 8.62 1.81 -10.05
C GLN A 185 8.53 1.28 -11.49
N ASP A 186 9.50 0.46 -11.92
CA ASP A 186 9.50 -0.08 -13.28
C ASP A 186 8.38 -1.11 -13.47
N GLU A 187 7.85 -1.12 -14.69
CA GLU A 187 6.76 -2.00 -15.12
C GLU A 187 7.21 -2.82 -16.34
N PHE A 188 6.50 -3.90 -16.65
CA PHE A 188 6.69 -4.59 -17.91
C PHE A 188 5.90 -3.89 -19.03
N ASP A 189 6.50 -3.77 -20.22
CA ASP A 189 5.82 -3.21 -21.40
C ASP A 189 4.52 -3.96 -21.75
N ARG A 190 4.55 -5.28 -21.51
CA ARG A 190 3.41 -6.18 -21.60
C ARG A 190 3.25 -6.87 -20.25
N PRO A 191 2.38 -6.36 -19.37
CA PRO A 191 2.16 -6.99 -18.08
C PRO A 191 1.58 -8.39 -18.24
N TYR A 192 1.84 -9.26 -17.26
CA TYR A 192 1.30 -10.61 -17.26
C TYR A 192 -0.23 -10.57 -17.20
N ASP A 193 -0.86 -11.38 -18.05
CA ASP A 193 -2.29 -11.64 -17.95
C ASP A 193 -2.48 -12.78 -16.94
N ASP A 194 -3.09 -12.44 -15.80
CA ASP A 194 -3.29 -13.36 -14.68
C ASP A 194 -4.78 -13.45 -14.36
N PRO A 195 -5.33 -14.67 -14.20
CA PRO A 195 -6.74 -14.89 -13.86
C PRO A 195 -7.21 -14.18 -12.59
N ILE A 196 -6.30 -13.74 -11.72
CA ILE A 196 -6.62 -12.92 -10.55
C ILE A 196 -7.42 -11.66 -10.93
N PHE A 197 -7.21 -11.11 -12.13
CA PHE A 197 -7.92 -9.90 -12.57
C PHE A 197 -9.34 -10.16 -13.07
N ASP A 198 -9.74 -11.42 -13.24
CA ASP A 198 -11.12 -11.81 -13.60
C ASP A 198 -11.99 -12.03 -12.36
N ARG A 199 -11.39 -11.92 -11.16
CA ARG A 199 -12.10 -12.02 -9.90
C ARG A 199 -13.18 -10.93 -9.74
N PRO A 200 -14.41 -11.29 -9.37
CA PRO A 200 -15.52 -10.34 -9.24
C PRO A 200 -15.26 -9.27 -8.17
N GLU A 201 -14.41 -9.56 -7.18
CA GLU A 201 -14.05 -8.62 -6.11
C GLU A 201 -13.43 -7.33 -6.65
N PHE A 202 -12.75 -7.38 -7.80
CA PHE A 202 -12.23 -6.20 -8.47
C PHE A 202 -13.34 -5.29 -9.03
N ASP A 203 -14.55 -5.79 -9.22
CA ASP A 203 -15.70 -4.99 -9.68
C ASP A 203 -16.66 -4.65 -8.54
N GLU A 204 -16.75 -5.51 -7.53
CA GLU A 204 -17.63 -5.38 -6.36
C GLU A 204 -17.05 -4.47 -5.26
N ILE A 205 -15.73 -4.51 -5.03
CA ILE A 205 -15.08 -3.76 -3.95
C ILE A 205 -14.51 -2.44 -4.51
N PRO A 206 -15.02 -1.26 -4.09
CA PRO A 206 -14.62 0.02 -4.68
C PRO A 206 -13.11 0.29 -4.65
N ILE A 207 -12.44 -0.03 -3.54
CA ILE A 207 -10.99 0.16 -3.41
C ILE A 207 -10.21 -0.79 -4.34
N ALA A 208 -10.62 -2.06 -4.45
CA ALA A 208 -9.99 -3.01 -5.36
C ALA A 208 -10.16 -2.56 -6.81
N LYS A 209 -11.37 -2.11 -7.18
CA LYS A 209 -11.68 -1.58 -8.52
C LYS A 209 -10.78 -0.43 -8.91
N GLN A 210 -10.55 0.51 -8.00
CA GLN A 210 -9.66 1.66 -8.22
C GLN A 210 -8.20 1.23 -8.41
N LEU A 211 -7.78 0.16 -7.75
CA LEU A 211 -6.40 -0.35 -7.80
C LEU A 211 -6.16 -1.35 -8.93
N LYS A 212 -7.20 -1.93 -9.54
CA LYS A 212 -7.10 -2.99 -10.56
C LYS A 212 -6.09 -2.69 -11.65
N GLN A 213 -6.16 -1.49 -12.25
CA GLN A 213 -5.27 -1.14 -13.36
C GLN A 213 -3.82 -0.94 -12.92
N ARG A 214 -3.59 -0.47 -11.70
CA ARG A 214 -2.25 -0.35 -11.13
C ARG A 214 -1.68 -1.73 -10.84
N ALA A 215 -2.46 -2.60 -10.20
CA ALA A 215 -2.08 -3.99 -9.95
C ALA A 215 -1.76 -4.73 -11.26
N ARG A 216 -2.54 -4.53 -12.33
CA ARG A 216 -2.27 -5.10 -13.67
C ARG A 216 -0.92 -4.68 -14.22
N LYS A 217 -0.46 -3.46 -13.98
CA LYS A 217 0.84 -2.99 -14.47
C LYS A 217 2.02 -3.49 -13.64
N GLN A 218 1.79 -3.74 -12.36
CA GLN A 218 2.83 -4.08 -11.38
C GLN A 218 2.96 -5.59 -11.13
N ILE A 219 2.07 -6.41 -11.68
CA ILE A 219 2.14 -7.86 -11.55
C ILE A 219 3.46 -8.40 -12.14
N GLY A 220 4.10 -9.32 -11.41
CA GLY A 220 5.40 -9.89 -11.77
C GLY A 220 6.60 -8.99 -11.48
N THR A 221 6.40 -7.78 -10.93
CA THR A 221 7.51 -6.88 -10.53
C THR A 221 7.95 -7.16 -9.09
N SER A 222 9.22 -6.93 -8.78
CA SER A 222 9.77 -7.04 -7.42
C SER A 222 9.46 -5.78 -6.60
N GLY A 223 9.49 -4.61 -7.23
CA GLY A 223 9.26 -3.35 -6.51
C GLY A 223 10.49 -2.76 -5.83
N SER A 224 10.25 -1.97 -4.78
CA SER A 224 11.25 -1.15 -4.07
C SER A 224 11.31 -1.48 -2.58
N GLY A 225 12.27 -0.88 -1.86
CA GLY A 225 12.42 -1.06 -0.42
C GLY A 225 13.28 -2.26 -0.11
N ASN A 226 12.81 -3.15 0.77
CA ASN A 226 13.49 -4.39 1.13
C ASN A 226 13.17 -5.57 0.18
N HIS A 227 12.51 -5.30 -0.95
CA HIS A 227 12.19 -6.32 -1.95
C HIS A 227 13.40 -6.65 -2.82
N PHE A 228 13.61 -7.94 -3.09
CA PHE A 228 14.74 -8.43 -3.85
C PHE A 228 14.41 -9.75 -4.56
N VAL A 229 15.25 -10.09 -5.53
CA VAL A 229 15.29 -11.43 -6.13
C VAL A 229 16.76 -11.80 -6.31
N GLU A 230 17.19 -12.92 -5.75
CA GLU A 230 18.60 -13.33 -5.75
C GLU A 230 18.77 -14.82 -5.99
N PHE A 231 19.81 -15.18 -6.73
CA PHE A 231 20.30 -16.55 -6.78
C PHE A 231 21.26 -16.79 -5.62
N GLY A 232 21.13 -17.95 -4.99
CA GLY A 232 21.98 -18.39 -3.88
C GLY A 232 22.10 -19.90 -3.83
N LEU A 233 22.74 -20.39 -2.78
CA LEU A 233 22.81 -21.83 -2.47
C LEU A 233 22.00 -22.13 -1.23
N VAL A 234 21.26 -23.24 -1.29
CA VAL A 234 20.61 -23.83 -0.12
C VAL A 234 21.32 -25.14 0.19
N ARG A 235 21.79 -25.27 1.42
CA ARG A 235 22.42 -26.50 1.91
C ARG A 235 21.46 -27.26 2.81
N LEU A 236 20.98 -28.40 2.32
CA LEU A 236 20.20 -29.35 3.11
C LEU A 236 21.16 -30.28 3.84
N VAL A 237 21.13 -30.20 5.18
CA VAL A 237 22.00 -31.01 6.04
C VAL A 237 21.31 -32.25 6.58
N ASP A 238 19.98 -32.25 6.65
CA ASP A 238 19.18 -33.36 7.16
C ASP A 238 18.66 -34.23 6.00
N PRO A 239 19.05 -35.51 5.90
CA PRO A 239 18.50 -36.44 4.92
C PRO A 239 17.01 -36.73 5.08
N GLY A 240 16.44 -36.46 6.26
CA GLY A 240 15.01 -36.61 6.57
C GLY A 240 14.22 -35.30 6.53
N ASN A 241 14.76 -34.26 5.88
CA ASN A 241 14.13 -32.95 5.83
C ASN A 241 12.69 -33.00 5.29
N GLU A 242 11.89 -32.01 5.69
CA GLU A 242 10.46 -31.90 5.36
C GLU A 242 10.18 -31.77 3.84
N LEU A 243 11.19 -31.40 3.04
CA LEU A 243 11.06 -31.30 1.59
C LEU A 243 11.20 -32.67 0.89
N GLY A 244 11.64 -33.71 1.60
CA GLY A 244 11.87 -35.04 1.05
C GLY A 244 13.01 -35.09 0.02
N LEU A 245 13.92 -34.12 0.05
CA LEU A 245 15.06 -34.02 -0.86
C LEU A 245 16.33 -34.63 -0.25
N PRO A 246 17.25 -35.18 -1.05
CA PRO A 246 18.56 -35.60 -0.56
C PRO A 246 19.31 -34.49 0.19
N ALA A 247 20.14 -34.86 1.17
CA ALA A 247 21.09 -33.91 1.74
C ALA A 247 22.11 -33.49 0.66
N GLY A 248 22.40 -32.20 0.58
CA GLY A 248 23.22 -31.65 -0.50
C GLY A 248 23.11 -30.14 -0.63
N GLU A 249 23.82 -29.59 -1.61
CA GLU A 249 23.75 -28.17 -1.98
C GLU A 249 22.97 -28.00 -3.27
N TYR A 250 22.02 -27.07 -3.26
CA TYR A 250 21.10 -26.80 -4.35
C TYR A 250 21.25 -25.36 -4.80
N LEU A 251 21.25 -25.13 -6.12
CA LEU A 251 21.01 -23.80 -6.67
C LEU A 251 19.59 -23.38 -6.28
N ALA A 252 19.45 -22.15 -5.76
CA ALA A 252 18.18 -21.62 -5.32
C ALA A 252 17.95 -20.20 -5.84
N LEU A 253 16.67 -19.84 -6.00
CA LEU A 253 16.22 -18.47 -6.22
C LEU A 253 15.34 -18.07 -5.04
N LEU A 254 15.75 -17.04 -4.32
CA LEU A 254 14.96 -16.42 -3.25
C LEU A 254 14.36 -15.12 -3.79
N SER A 255 13.04 -15.00 -3.75
CA SER A 255 12.34 -13.76 -4.07
C SER A 255 11.61 -13.23 -2.85
N HIS A 256 11.64 -11.91 -2.67
CA HIS A 256 10.96 -11.19 -1.60
C HIS A 256 10.16 -10.04 -2.22
N SER A 257 8.84 -10.13 -2.15
CA SER A 257 7.92 -9.12 -2.67
C SER A 257 6.55 -9.25 -1.99
N GLY A 258 5.63 -8.33 -2.29
CA GLY A 258 4.29 -8.27 -1.70
C GLY A 258 3.21 -7.86 -2.68
N SER A 259 2.13 -7.26 -2.18
CA SER A 259 0.94 -6.90 -2.98
C SER A 259 1.19 -5.79 -3.99
N ARG A 260 2.31 -5.06 -3.85
CA ARG A 260 2.56 -3.80 -4.56
C ARG A 260 1.51 -2.74 -4.17
N GLY A 261 1.49 -1.62 -4.88
CA GLY A 261 0.70 -0.43 -4.50
C GLY A 261 -0.57 -0.24 -5.32
#